data_AF-A0A2R6DET0-F1
#
_entry.id   AF-A0A2R6DET0-F1
#
_cell.length_a   1.000
_cell.length_b   1.000
_cell.length_c   1.000
_cell.angle_alpha   90.00
_cell.angle_beta   90.00
_cell.angle_gamma   90.00
#
_symmetry.space_group_name_H-M   'P 1'
#
loop_
_entity.id
_entity.type
_entity.pdbx_description
1 polymer ?
#
loop_
_entity_poly.entity_id
_entity_poly.type
_entity_poly.pdbx_seq_one_letter_code
_entity_poly.pdbx_strand_id
1 'polypeptide(L)'
;ALDVDRVYPGHGPVHDDLQGAVERDRRSLDDRLERVQGLVADGYSTGPGVAMALAGERDVKYLIPEAMSALAHLERTGEVSAGMVDGVRQYGR
;
A
#
# COMPACT_ATOMS: atom_id res chain seq x y z
N ALA A 1 -17.96 17.60 6.23
CA ALA A 1 -16.93 17.53 5.17
C ALA A 1 -16.26 18.89 5.07
N LEU A 2 -15.03 18.96 4.57
CA LEU A 2 -14.40 20.25 4.24
C LEU A 2 -15.03 20.78 2.95
N ASP A 3 -15.39 22.06 2.95
CA ASP A 3 -15.88 22.79 1.79
C ASP A 3 -14.68 23.57 1.21
N VAL A 4 -14.17 23.11 0.06
CA VAL A 4 -12.90 23.56 -0.51
C VAL A 4 -13.10 23.86 -1.98
N ASP A 5 -12.97 25.13 -2.35
CA ASP A 5 -13.11 25.59 -3.73
C ASP A 5 -11.84 25.42 -4.57
N ARG A 6 -10.67 25.25 -3.91
CA ARG A 6 -9.38 25.20 -4.61
C ARG A 6 -8.29 24.45 -3.83
N VAL A 7 -7.54 23.62 -4.56
CA VAL A 7 -6.45 22.79 -4.04
C VAL A 7 -5.14 23.20 -4.70
N TYR A 8 -4.14 23.47 -3.87
CA TYR A 8 -2.77 23.79 -4.27
C TYR A 8 -1.84 22.64 -3.86
N PRO A 9 -1.65 21.62 -4.72
CA PRO A 9 -0.89 20.44 -4.35
C PRO A 9 0.63 20.71 -4.34
N GLY A 10 1.38 19.86 -3.62
CA GLY A 10 2.85 19.90 -3.65
C GLY A 10 3.44 19.58 -5.03
N HIS A 11 2.69 18.85 -5.87
CA HIS A 11 3.04 18.52 -7.25
C HIS A 11 1.81 18.53 -8.16
N GLY A 12 2.00 18.88 -9.43
CA GLY A 12 0.93 18.93 -10.43
C GLY A 12 0.19 20.28 -10.48
N PRO A 13 -0.85 20.39 -11.31
CA PRO A 13 -1.61 21.63 -11.46
C PRO A 13 -2.54 21.88 -10.28
N VAL A 14 -2.84 23.16 -10.03
CA VAL A 14 -3.92 23.59 -9.15
C VAL A 14 -5.26 23.14 -9.73
N HIS A 15 -6.17 22.64 -8.89
CA HIS A 15 -7.50 22.18 -9.30
C HIS A 15 -8.56 22.54 -8.24
N ASP A 16 -9.83 22.31 -8.55
CA ASP A 16 -11.01 22.57 -7.70
C ASP A 16 -11.66 21.27 -7.17
N ASP A 17 -11.34 20.12 -7.77
CA ASP A 17 -11.94 18.84 -7.40
C ASP A 17 -11.21 18.12 -6.23
N LEU A 18 -11.45 18.54 -4.99
CA LEU A 18 -10.91 17.85 -3.81
C LEU A 18 -11.52 16.46 -3.61
N GLN A 19 -12.83 16.31 -3.80
CA GLN A 19 -13.53 15.06 -3.52
C GLN A 19 -13.09 13.95 -4.49
N GLY A 20 -13.01 14.25 -5.79
CA GLY A 20 -12.53 13.30 -6.79
C GLY A 20 -11.09 12.87 -6.56
N ALA A 21 -10.22 13.79 -6.10
CA ALA A 21 -8.85 13.46 -5.72
C ALA A 21 -8.81 12.49 -4.53
N VAL A 22 -9.56 12.78 -3.45
CA VAL A 22 -9.63 11.90 -2.26
C VAL A 22 -10.19 10.52 -2.61
N GLU A 23 -11.25 10.45 -3.41
CA GLU A 23 -11.84 9.19 -3.84
C GLU A 23 -10.90 8.37 -4.72
N ARG A 24 -10.18 9.04 -5.63
CA ARG A 24 -9.15 8.39 -6.45
C ARG A 24 -8.04 7.81 -5.59
N ASP A 25 -7.55 8.57 -4.62
CA ASP A 25 -6.46 8.14 -3.75
C ASP A 25 -6.90 6.98 -2.85
N ARG A 26 -8.13 7.01 -2.33
CA ARG A 26 -8.73 5.87 -1.60
C ARG A 26 -8.77 4.61 -2.45
N ARG A 27 -9.32 4.68 -3.67
CA ARG A 27 -9.33 3.53 -4.59
C ARG A 27 -7.92 3.01 -4.86
N SER A 28 -6.96 3.90 -5.07
CA SER A 28 -5.57 3.49 -5.29
C SER A 28 -4.95 2.79 -4.08
N LEU A 29 -5.33 3.17 -2.85
CA LEU A 29 -4.90 2.49 -1.63
C LEU A 29 -5.60 1.14 -1.46
N ASP A 30 -6.90 1.06 -1.73
CA ASP A 30 -7.67 -0.18 -1.65
C ASP A 30 -7.11 -1.22 -2.64
N ASP A 31 -6.89 -0.82 -3.91
CA ASP A 31 -6.26 -1.67 -4.94
C ASP A 31 -4.86 -2.14 -4.52
N ARG A 32 -4.11 -1.32 -3.77
CA ARG A 32 -2.79 -1.69 -3.24
C ARG A 32 -2.93 -2.76 -2.16
N LEU A 33 -3.85 -2.58 -1.23
CA LEU A 33 -4.10 -3.51 -0.13
C LEU A 33 -4.55 -4.87 -0.66
N GLU A 34 -5.49 -4.90 -1.61
CA GLU A 34 -5.95 -6.13 -2.25
C GLU A 34 -4.80 -6.89 -2.93
N ARG A 35 -3.95 -6.18 -3.67
CA ARG A 35 -2.78 -6.80 -4.33
C ARG A 35 -1.77 -7.35 -3.32
N VAL A 36 -1.49 -6.61 -2.25
CA VAL A 36 -0.57 -7.07 -1.20
C VAL A 36 -1.14 -8.30 -0.49
N GLN A 37 -2.42 -8.29 -0.14
CA GLN A 37 -3.09 -9.42 0.48
C GLN A 37 -3.05 -10.65 -0.44
N GLY A 38 -3.30 -10.47 -1.74
CA GLY A 38 -3.17 -11.52 -2.75
C GLY A 38 -1.77 -12.13 -2.80
N LEU A 39 -0.72 -11.30 -2.79
CA LEU A 39 0.66 -11.79 -2.76
C LEU A 39 0.98 -12.57 -1.47
N VAL A 40 0.49 -12.14 -0.32
CA VAL A 40 0.65 -12.92 0.92
C VAL A 40 -0.06 -14.27 0.81
N ALA A 41 -1.25 -14.31 0.23
CA ALA A 41 -1.98 -15.55 -0.03
C ALA A 41 -1.25 -16.48 -1.02
N ASP A 42 -0.50 -15.92 -1.97
CA ASP A 42 0.34 -16.65 -2.93
C ASP A 42 1.67 -17.13 -2.31
N GLY A 43 1.91 -16.87 -1.02
CA GLY A 43 3.06 -17.38 -0.27
C GLY A 43 4.23 -16.39 -0.13
N TYR A 44 4.08 -15.15 -0.59
CA TYR A 44 5.09 -14.12 -0.32
C TYR A 44 5.01 -13.66 1.14
N SER A 45 5.93 -14.16 1.96
CA SER A 45 5.86 -13.97 3.41
C SER A 45 6.68 -12.80 3.95
N THR A 46 7.50 -12.10 3.16
CA THR A 46 8.37 -11.02 3.68
C THR A 46 8.09 -9.68 3.01
N GLY A 47 8.32 -8.57 3.73
CA GLY A 47 8.20 -7.22 3.18
C GLY A 47 8.96 -7.01 1.87
N PRO A 48 10.26 -7.37 1.79
CA PRO A 48 11.01 -7.33 0.54
C PRO A 48 10.45 -8.26 -0.54
N GLY A 49 10.03 -9.48 -0.17
CA GLY A 49 9.43 -10.43 -1.11
C GLY A 49 8.17 -9.88 -1.79
N VAL A 50 7.25 -9.32 -1.00
CA VAL A 50 6.04 -8.66 -1.50
C VAL A 50 6.39 -7.44 -2.36
N ALA A 51 7.34 -6.61 -1.92
CA ALA A 51 7.77 -5.43 -2.68
C ALA A 51 8.36 -5.78 -4.05
N MET A 52 9.20 -6.82 -4.11
CA MET A 52 9.76 -7.33 -5.36
C MET A 52 8.68 -7.89 -6.29
N ALA A 53 7.72 -8.64 -5.74
CA ALA A 53 6.58 -9.15 -6.52
C ALA A 53 5.68 -8.01 -7.07
N LEU A 54 5.46 -6.95 -6.29
CA LEU A 54 4.74 -5.75 -6.76
C LEU A 54 5.50 -4.99 -7.86
N ALA A 55 6.84 -4.93 -7.76
CA ALA A 55 7.68 -4.23 -8.70
C ALA A 55 7.65 -4.88 -10.09
N GLY A 56 7.69 -6.22 -10.13
CA GLY A 56 7.92 -6.96 -11.36
C GLY A 56 9.29 -6.58 -11.93
N GLU A 57 9.31 -6.08 -13.16
CA GLU A 57 10.55 -5.62 -13.83
C GLU A 57 10.96 -4.18 -13.48
N ARG A 58 10.19 -3.48 -12.64
CA ARG A 58 10.43 -2.07 -12.30
C ARG A 58 11.39 -1.94 -11.11
N ASP A 59 11.96 -0.75 -10.93
CA ASP A 59 12.78 -0.43 -9.76
C ASP A 59 11.95 -0.51 -8.46
N VAL A 60 12.45 -1.26 -7.48
CA VAL A 60 11.79 -1.56 -6.20
C VAL A 60 11.96 -0.46 -5.16
N LYS A 61 12.85 0.52 -5.38
CA LYS A 61 13.32 1.47 -4.35
C LYS A 61 12.19 2.13 -3.54
N TYR A 62 11.09 2.51 -4.19
CA TYR A 62 9.95 3.15 -3.52
C TYR A 62 8.87 2.15 -3.06
N LEU A 63 8.90 0.92 -3.57
CA LEU A 63 7.89 -0.09 -3.31
C LEU A 63 8.11 -0.83 -1.98
N ILE A 64 9.34 -0.87 -1.47
CA ILE A 64 9.63 -1.45 -0.15
C ILE A 64 8.85 -0.75 0.97
N PRO A 65 8.97 0.58 1.18
CA PRO A 65 8.21 1.26 2.23
C PRO A 65 6.70 1.21 2.01
N GLU A 66 6.22 1.25 0.75
CA GLU A 66 4.80 1.10 0.44
C GLU A 66 4.27 -0.29 0.81
N ALA A 67 4.98 -1.36 0.41
CA ALA A 67 4.62 -2.73 0.75
C ALA A 67 4.62 -2.95 2.26
N MET A 68 5.63 -2.43 2.96
CA MET A 68 5.68 -2.48 4.42
C MET A 68 4.49 -1.77 5.08
N SER A 69 4.10 -0.61 4.57
CA SER A 69 2.97 0.15 5.11
C SER A 69 1.64 -0.57 4.88
N ALA A 70 1.45 -1.17 3.71
CA ALA A 70 0.30 -2.00 3.40
C ALA A 70 0.22 -3.25 4.28
N LEU A 71 1.33 -3.98 4.44
CA LEU A 71 1.41 -5.16 5.30
C LEU A 71 1.12 -4.82 6.76
N ALA A 72 1.67 -3.73 7.28
CA ALA A 72 1.38 -3.26 8.64
C ALA A 72 -0.09 -2.86 8.82
N HIS A 73 -0.72 -2.27 7.79
CA HIS A 73 -2.14 -1.95 7.81
C HIS A 73 -3.00 -3.23 7.86
N LEU A 74 -2.72 -4.19 6.98
CA LEU A 74 -3.44 -5.47 6.91
C LEU A 74 -3.27 -6.28 8.19
N GLU A 75 -2.07 -6.31 8.78
CA GLU A 75 -1.80 -6.97 10.07
C GLU A 75 -2.66 -6.33 11.17
N ARG A 76 -2.62 -5.00 11.28
CA ARG A 76 -3.35 -4.26 12.31
C ARG A 76 -4.87 -4.41 12.19
N THR A 77 -5.38 -4.65 10.98
CA THR A 77 -6.81 -4.85 10.70
C THR A 77 -7.24 -6.31 10.76
N GLY A 78 -6.29 -7.24 10.94
CA GLY A 78 -6.55 -8.68 11.05
C GLY A 78 -6.73 -9.40 9.72
N GLU A 79 -6.42 -8.74 8.60
CA GLU A 79 -6.52 -9.31 7.25
C GLU A 79 -5.35 -10.23 6.88
N VAL A 80 -4.22 -10.06 7.58
CA VAL A 80 -3.05 -10.97 7.58
C VAL A 80 -2.53 -11.11 9.01
N SER A 81 -1.84 -12.20 9.29
CA SER A 81 -1.09 -12.40 10.54
C SER A 81 0.40 -12.19 10.30
N ALA A 82 1.14 -11.85 11.36
CA ALA A 82 2.59 -11.72 11.31
C ALA A 82 3.27 -12.45 12.47
N GLY A 83 4.46 -12.98 12.20
CA GLY A 83 5.33 -13.62 13.17
C GLY A 83 6.79 -13.24 12.93
N MET A 84 7.65 -13.62 13.86
CA MET A 84 9.10 -13.49 13.69
C MET A 84 9.69 -14.88 13.47
N VAL A 85 10.43 -15.05 12.38
CA VAL A 85 11.12 -16.30 12.04
C VAL A 85 12.56 -15.93 11.68
N ASP A 86 13.53 -16.45 12.42
CA ASP A 86 14.96 -16.18 12.23
C ASP A 86 15.31 -14.68 12.15
N GLY A 87 14.62 -13.85 12.95
CA GLY A 87 14.81 -12.40 12.96
C GLY A 87 14.17 -11.65 11.79
N VAL A 88 13.42 -12.34 10.93
CA VAL A 88 12.66 -11.75 9.83
C VAL A 88 11.17 -11.76 10.17
N ARG A 89 10.53 -10.60 10.05
CA ARG A 89 9.07 -10.49 10.15
C ARG A 89 8.45 -11.17 8.94
N GLN A 90 7.71 -12.24 9.18
CA GLN A 90 6.99 -12.99 8.18
C GLN A 90 5.49 -12.75 8.30
N TYR A 91 4.79 -12.72 7.18
CA TYR A 91 3.35 -12.52 7.05
C TYR A 91 2.70 -13.76 6.46
N GLY A 92 1.48 -14.05 6.89
CA GLY A 92 0.66 -15.16 6.40
C GLY A 92 -0.82 -14.84 6.57
N ARG A 93 -1.67 -15.75 6.09
CA ARG A 93 -3.11 -15.68 6.38
C ARG A 93 -3.42 -16.50 7.62
#